data_AF-A0A5N5TPB6-F1
#
_entry.id   AF-A0A5N5TPB6-F1
#
_cell.length_a   1.000
_cell.length_b   1.000
_cell.length_c   1.000
_cell.angle_alpha   90.00
_cell.angle_beta   90.00
_cell.angle_gamma   90.00
#
_symmetry.space_group_name_H-M   'P 1'
#
loop_
_entity.id
_entity.type
_entity.pdbx_description
1 polymer ?
#
loop_
_entity_poly.entity_id
_entity_poly.type
_entity_poly.pdbx_seq_one_letter_code
_entity_poly.pdbx_strand_id
1 'polypeptide(L)'
;MEIIQLLNTAYQQTKNYDKLSFLYLITGNLAKLRRMMKINEIRKDFEGWYTNALYLGDVQERIRVLKACSKTSLALLTASTHGFVQEVENLSSHVEEGNLPEVLPTAQLLQPPPPIQQMENAWPQLTVAKGFFDTTTAAAGKSNVMVVEDVSAMDVAGDGWGSDEEEKVEVEDGDEEAGWDVDDEIELPPELEGALPSGASISGEEGYYVPPPRGHPPSQMWASKSQLAIDHILAGSFESAARLLHDQVGVVNFEPYKELFLSSYSHSRTSFPGLPNLPSLFAYPARNYKTAQLKDQLPVVGEASQLTTAAKFSEALEKFSSILLAIPLLCVDTKQEITEAQNLVRICKEYTVGISMEIYRKSLGKTSESDLRRSLELAAYFTHCELQTGHQVLTLRTAVNVAFKMKNYKLAMSFGRRLLNLAPRPEVAQHVRKVILACEKNPVDEVTITYDEHNPFSICAKSYVPIYRGKPEVTCPLCGASYVPEFKGITCAICRVSQVGKDSVGLRISSMMFR
;
A
#
# COMPACT_ATOMS: atom_id res chain seq x y z
N MET A 1 -2.15 -1.07 -45.55
CA MET A 1 -1.06 -2.05 -45.77
C MET A 1 0.01 -1.76 -44.72
N GLU A 2 0.21 -2.66 -43.76
CA GLU A 2 1.06 -2.42 -42.60
C GLU A 2 2.51 -2.13 -43.04
N ILE A 3 3.13 -1.06 -42.55
CA ILE A 3 4.50 -0.66 -42.97
C ILE A 3 5.49 -1.82 -42.78
N ILE A 4 5.34 -2.58 -41.68
CA ILE A 4 6.17 -3.75 -41.38
C ILE A 4 5.90 -4.89 -42.37
N GLN A 5 4.63 -5.16 -42.74
CA GLN A 5 4.30 -6.18 -43.74
C GLN A 5 4.71 -5.77 -45.16
N LEU A 6 4.55 -4.49 -45.51
CA LEU A 6 4.99 -3.94 -46.79
C LEU A 6 6.50 -4.05 -46.92
N LEU A 7 7.24 -3.66 -45.88
CA LEU A 7 8.69 -3.75 -45.83
C LEU A 7 9.16 -5.22 -45.88
N ASN A 8 8.48 -6.11 -45.17
CA ASN A 8 8.75 -7.56 -45.23
C ASN A 8 8.54 -8.11 -46.65
N THR A 9 7.41 -7.78 -47.28
CA THR A 9 7.08 -8.21 -48.65
C THR A 9 8.06 -7.63 -49.66
N ALA A 10 8.42 -6.35 -49.53
CA ALA A 10 9.41 -5.68 -50.38
C ALA A 10 10.80 -6.33 -50.27
N TYR A 11 11.26 -6.64 -49.05
CA TYR A 11 12.56 -7.31 -48.85
C TYR A 11 12.56 -8.76 -49.34
N GLN A 12 11.42 -9.47 -49.24
CA GLN A 12 11.29 -10.80 -49.84
C GLN A 12 11.33 -10.76 -51.37
N GLN A 13 10.63 -9.80 -52.00
CA GLN A 13 10.61 -9.63 -53.45
C GLN A 13 11.96 -9.18 -54.00
N THR A 14 12.64 -8.25 -53.31
CA THR A 14 13.97 -7.76 -53.68
C THR A 14 15.11 -8.73 -53.29
N LYS A 15 14.78 -9.87 -52.65
CA LYS A 15 15.74 -10.89 -52.21
C LYS A 15 16.85 -10.34 -51.30
N ASN A 16 16.56 -9.30 -50.52
CA ASN A 16 17.52 -8.71 -49.59
C ASN A 16 17.34 -9.30 -48.19
N TYR A 17 18.01 -10.43 -47.92
CA TYR A 17 17.81 -11.23 -46.72
C TYR A 17 18.48 -10.65 -45.48
N ASP A 18 19.58 -9.91 -45.62
CA ASP A 18 20.27 -9.29 -44.47
C ASP A 18 19.40 -8.25 -43.78
N LYS A 19 18.77 -7.38 -44.58
CA LYS A 19 17.81 -6.38 -44.09
C LYS A 19 16.56 -7.03 -43.51
N LEU A 20 16.16 -8.18 -44.04
CA LEU A 20 15.01 -8.95 -43.55
C LEU A 20 15.30 -9.62 -42.21
N SER A 21 16.49 -10.20 -42.03
CA SER A 21 16.97 -10.72 -40.75
C SER A 21 17.08 -9.63 -39.69
N PHE A 22 17.59 -8.45 -40.05
CA PHE A 22 17.66 -7.30 -39.16
C PHE A 22 16.27 -6.78 -38.76
N LEU A 23 15.32 -6.74 -39.70
CA LEU A 23 13.93 -6.40 -39.42
C LEU A 23 13.30 -7.37 -38.41
N TYR A 24 13.56 -8.68 -38.53
CA TYR A 24 13.07 -9.67 -37.57
C TYR A 24 13.71 -9.57 -36.19
N LEU A 25 14.95 -9.10 -36.11
CA LEU A 25 15.61 -8.81 -34.83
C LEU A 25 14.95 -7.60 -34.14
N ILE A 26 14.76 -6.49 -34.86
CA ILE A 26 14.16 -5.25 -34.29
C ILE A 26 12.71 -5.46 -33.89
N THR A 27 11.93 -6.15 -34.74
CA THR A 27 10.51 -6.44 -34.44
C THR A 27 10.34 -7.50 -33.34
N GLY A 28 11.42 -8.22 -33.03
CA GLY A 28 11.48 -9.27 -32.02
C GLY A 28 10.82 -10.59 -32.41
N ASN A 29 10.60 -10.84 -33.70
CA ASN A 29 10.01 -12.08 -34.19
C ASN A 29 11.08 -13.18 -34.37
N LEU A 30 11.46 -13.82 -33.26
CA LEU A 30 12.47 -14.88 -33.24
C LEU A 30 12.06 -16.13 -34.04
N ALA A 31 10.76 -16.40 -34.19
CA ALA A 31 10.26 -17.54 -34.96
C ALA A 31 10.51 -17.39 -36.46
N LYS A 32 10.32 -16.19 -37.01
CA LYS A 32 10.65 -15.88 -38.41
C LYS A 32 12.17 -15.84 -38.63
N LEU A 33 12.93 -15.35 -37.65
CA LEU A 33 14.40 -15.36 -37.70
C LEU A 33 14.98 -16.79 -37.75
N ARG A 34 14.43 -17.73 -36.96
CA ARG A 34 14.81 -19.17 -37.03
C ARG A 34 14.50 -19.80 -38.38
N ARG A 35 13.37 -19.45 -39.00
CA ARG A 35 13.04 -19.90 -40.37
C ARG A 35 14.03 -19.34 -41.39
N MET A 36 14.42 -18.07 -41.24
CA MET A 36 15.42 -17.44 -42.11
C MET A 36 16.78 -18.14 -42.01
N MET A 37 17.19 -18.57 -40.82
CA MET A 37 18.41 -19.37 -40.64
C MET A 37 18.41 -20.63 -41.52
N LYS A 38 17.32 -21.41 -41.51
CA LYS A 38 17.19 -22.62 -42.35
C LYS A 38 17.18 -22.31 -43.85
N ILE A 39 16.61 -21.17 -44.25
CA ILE A 39 16.62 -20.73 -45.65
C ILE A 39 18.06 -20.42 -46.11
N ASN A 40 18.86 -19.78 -45.26
CA ASN A 40 20.26 -19.47 -45.55
C ASN A 40 21.13 -20.74 -45.62
N GLU A 41 20.84 -21.75 -44.78
CA GLU A 41 21.48 -23.07 -44.84
C GLU A 41 21.24 -23.77 -46.20
N ILE A 42 19.98 -23.82 -46.66
CA ILE A 42 19.61 -24.44 -47.95
C ILE A 42 20.28 -23.74 -49.13
N ARG A 43 20.49 -22.42 -49.02
CA ARG A 43 21.10 -21.59 -50.07
C ARG A 43 22.63 -21.58 -50.03
N LYS A 44 23.24 -22.17 -49.00
CA LYS A 44 24.69 -22.14 -48.76
C LYS A 44 25.25 -20.72 -48.58
N ASP A 45 24.45 -19.82 -48.04
CA ASP A 45 24.91 -18.48 -47.66
C ASP A 45 25.40 -18.52 -46.21
N PHE A 46 26.72 -18.70 -46.07
CA PHE A 46 27.37 -18.91 -44.78
C PHE A 46 27.42 -17.64 -43.92
N GLU A 47 27.48 -16.46 -44.53
CA GLU A 47 27.55 -15.18 -43.81
C GLU A 47 26.19 -14.84 -43.18
N GLY A 48 25.11 -14.96 -43.96
CA GLY A 48 23.75 -14.78 -43.46
C GLY A 48 23.34 -15.86 -42.45
N TRP A 49 23.86 -17.09 -42.58
CA TRP A 49 23.63 -18.16 -41.60
C TRP A 49 24.31 -17.87 -40.26
N TYR A 50 25.59 -17.47 -40.29
CA TYR A 50 26.34 -17.11 -39.08
C TYR A 50 25.73 -15.89 -38.37
N THR A 51 25.35 -14.86 -39.12
CA THR A 51 24.73 -13.64 -38.58
C THR A 51 23.39 -13.91 -37.90
N ASN A 52 22.55 -14.78 -38.48
CA ASN A 52 21.29 -15.19 -37.84
C ASN A 52 21.50 -16.03 -36.58
N ALA A 53 22.51 -16.91 -36.57
CA ALA A 53 22.90 -17.66 -35.38
C ALA A 53 23.50 -16.75 -34.29
N LEU A 54 24.17 -15.67 -34.70
CA LEU A 54 24.65 -14.63 -33.79
C LEU A 54 23.47 -13.93 -33.09
N TYR A 55 22.49 -13.47 -33.87
CA TYR A 55 21.29 -12.79 -33.37
C TYR A 55 20.44 -13.66 -32.44
N LEU A 56 20.35 -14.96 -32.71
CA LEU A 56 19.60 -15.89 -31.86
C LEU A 56 20.36 -16.35 -30.62
N GLY A 57 21.67 -16.11 -30.54
CA GLY A 57 22.52 -16.62 -29.46
C GLY A 57 22.79 -18.12 -29.52
N ASP A 58 22.48 -18.79 -30.64
CA ASP A 58 22.61 -20.24 -30.77
C ASP A 58 24.05 -20.62 -31.12
N VAL A 59 24.80 -21.10 -30.13
CA VAL A 59 26.22 -21.47 -30.27
C VAL A 59 26.39 -22.76 -31.08
N GLN A 60 25.43 -23.69 -31.03
CA GLN A 60 25.52 -24.98 -31.72
C GLN A 60 25.44 -24.78 -33.24
N GLU A 61 24.54 -23.90 -33.68
CA GLU A 61 24.45 -23.53 -35.09
C GLU A 61 25.67 -22.73 -35.56
N ARG A 62 26.28 -21.88 -34.70
CA ARG A 62 27.56 -21.20 -35.04
C ARG A 62 28.68 -22.21 -35.32
N ILE A 63 28.79 -23.26 -34.51
CA ILE A 63 29.77 -24.34 -34.72
C ILE A 63 29.47 -25.09 -36.04
N ARG A 64 28.20 -25.36 -36.33
CA ARG A 64 27.78 -26.02 -37.58
C ARG A 64 28.12 -25.19 -38.82
N VAL A 65 27.92 -23.87 -38.78
CA VAL A 65 28.30 -22.97 -39.89
C VAL A 65 29.80 -23.00 -40.13
N LEU A 66 30.60 -22.92 -39.05
CA LEU A 66 32.07 -22.91 -39.13
C LEU A 66 32.61 -24.25 -39.66
N LYS A 67 31.99 -25.37 -39.29
CA LYS A 67 32.24 -26.70 -39.87
C LYS A 67 31.95 -26.72 -41.38
N ALA A 68 30.79 -26.20 -41.79
CA ALA A 68 30.40 -26.16 -43.20
C ALA A 68 31.32 -25.27 -44.06
N CYS A 69 31.95 -24.25 -43.46
CA CYS A 69 32.94 -23.38 -44.11
C CYS A 69 34.37 -23.97 -44.13
N SER A 70 34.58 -25.20 -43.68
CA SER A 70 35.91 -25.82 -43.49
C SER A 70 36.87 -25.05 -42.55
N LYS A 71 36.35 -24.14 -41.72
CA LYS A 71 37.12 -23.39 -40.71
C LYS A 71 37.09 -24.12 -39.36
N THR A 72 37.65 -25.33 -39.34
CA THR A 72 37.63 -26.25 -38.18
C THR A 72 38.38 -25.71 -36.97
N SER A 73 39.47 -24.95 -37.16
CA SER A 73 40.22 -24.33 -36.04
C SER A 73 39.39 -23.32 -35.25
N LEU A 74 38.56 -22.51 -35.92
CA LEU A 74 37.65 -21.56 -35.26
C LEU A 74 36.45 -22.26 -34.64
N ALA A 75 35.94 -23.32 -35.26
CA ALA A 75 34.89 -24.15 -34.70
C ALA A 75 35.33 -24.78 -33.36
N LEU A 76 36.56 -25.30 -33.31
CA LEU A 76 37.17 -25.88 -32.10
C LEU A 76 37.36 -24.82 -31.00
N LEU A 77 37.84 -23.62 -31.36
CA LEU A 77 37.92 -22.50 -30.42
C LEU A 77 36.53 -22.15 -29.85
N THR A 78 35.51 -21.99 -30.69
CA THR A 78 34.15 -21.66 -30.22
C THR A 78 33.52 -22.76 -29.36
N ALA A 79 33.79 -24.03 -29.67
CA ALA A 79 33.28 -25.17 -28.90
C ALA A 79 33.98 -25.29 -27.54
N SER A 80 35.30 -25.03 -27.48
CA SER A 80 36.09 -25.05 -26.26
C SER A 80 35.79 -23.85 -25.34
N THR A 81 35.57 -22.65 -25.89
CA THR A 81 35.17 -21.46 -25.10
C THR A 81 33.78 -21.60 -24.48
N HIS A 82 32.87 -22.34 -25.11
CA HIS A 82 31.48 -22.50 -24.65
C HIS A 82 31.18 -23.86 -23.99
N GLY A 83 32.18 -24.73 -23.81
CA GLY A 83 32.07 -25.97 -23.03
C GLY A 83 31.38 -27.16 -23.73
N PHE A 84 31.32 -27.18 -25.06
CA PHE A 84 30.71 -28.28 -25.83
C PHE A 84 31.69 -29.45 -26.03
N VAL A 85 31.91 -30.27 -24.99
CA VAL A 85 32.92 -31.35 -24.94
C VAL A 85 32.81 -32.36 -26.10
N GLN A 86 31.59 -32.78 -26.46
CA GLN A 86 31.36 -33.77 -27.53
C GLN A 86 31.69 -33.24 -28.94
N GLU A 87 31.49 -31.95 -29.18
CA GLU A 87 31.81 -31.31 -30.46
C GLU A 87 33.32 -31.05 -30.58
N VAL A 88 34.00 -30.81 -29.45
CA VAL A 88 35.46 -30.63 -29.38
C VAL A 88 36.20 -31.91 -29.73
N GLU A 89 35.83 -33.07 -29.16
CA GLU A 89 36.47 -34.37 -29.46
C GLU A 89 36.32 -34.78 -30.93
N ASN A 90 35.15 -34.50 -31.53
CA ASN A 90 34.90 -34.77 -32.94
C ASN A 90 35.70 -33.84 -33.87
N LEU A 91 35.94 -32.59 -33.45
CA LEU A 91 36.68 -31.60 -34.23
C LEU A 91 38.20 -31.72 -34.09
N SER A 92 38.70 -32.15 -32.93
CA SER A 92 40.14 -32.30 -32.66
C SER A 92 40.80 -33.37 -33.52
N SER A 93 40.04 -34.36 -34.02
CA SER A 93 40.52 -35.39 -34.95
C SER A 93 40.78 -34.88 -36.38
N HIS A 94 40.28 -33.69 -36.73
CA HIS A 94 40.32 -33.12 -38.08
C HIS A 94 41.18 -31.86 -38.21
N VAL A 95 41.96 -31.50 -37.18
CA VAL A 95 42.79 -30.28 -37.15
C VAL A 95 44.26 -30.65 -36.94
N GLU A 96 45.15 -30.19 -37.82
CA GLU A 96 46.60 -30.36 -37.66
C GLU A 96 47.10 -29.53 -36.46
N GLU A 97 47.93 -30.14 -35.60
CA GLU A 97 48.36 -29.68 -34.27
C GLU A 97 49.12 -28.33 -34.21
N GLY A 98 49.32 -27.64 -35.35
CA GLY A 98 50.22 -26.48 -35.44
C GLY A 98 49.59 -25.10 -35.28
N ASN A 99 48.25 -24.96 -35.17
CA ASN A 99 47.61 -23.64 -35.13
C ASN A 99 46.33 -23.61 -34.29
N LEU A 100 46.43 -24.05 -33.03
CA LEU A 100 45.33 -23.99 -32.06
C LEU A 100 45.41 -22.67 -31.27
N PRO A 101 44.50 -21.70 -31.51
CA PRO A 101 44.45 -20.48 -30.71
C PRO A 101 44.08 -20.78 -29.25
N GLU A 102 44.79 -20.17 -28.31
CA GLU A 102 44.59 -20.35 -26.88
C GLU A 102 43.20 -19.85 -26.41
N VAL A 103 42.55 -20.65 -25.57
CA VAL A 103 41.23 -20.32 -25.02
C VAL A 103 41.37 -19.24 -23.97
N LEU A 104 40.75 -18.07 -24.20
CA LEU A 104 40.71 -17.00 -23.22
C LEU A 104 39.69 -17.32 -22.11
N PRO A 105 40.10 -17.43 -20.83
CA PRO A 105 39.22 -17.79 -19.72
C PRO A 105 38.18 -16.71 -19.38
N THR A 106 38.28 -15.52 -19.97
CA THR A 106 37.38 -14.38 -19.75
C THR A 106 36.33 -14.20 -20.85
N ALA A 107 36.26 -15.09 -21.83
CA ALA A 107 35.33 -14.95 -22.94
C ALA A 107 33.87 -15.19 -22.49
N GLN A 108 33.01 -14.18 -22.69
CA GLN A 108 31.57 -14.27 -22.43
C GLN A 108 30.79 -14.32 -23.74
N LEU A 109 29.67 -15.06 -23.74
CA LEU A 109 28.78 -15.13 -24.89
C LEU A 109 28.12 -13.77 -25.14
N LEU A 110 28.47 -13.13 -26.26
CA LEU A 110 27.74 -11.95 -26.74
C LEU A 110 26.43 -12.40 -27.41
N GLN A 111 25.32 -11.91 -26.86
CA GLN A 111 23.98 -12.07 -27.41
C GLN A 111 23.26 -10.71 -27.37
N PRO A 112 22.51 -10.32 -28.41
CA PRO A 112 21.66 -9.14 -28.31
C PRO A 112 20.63 -9.32 -27.19
N PRO A 113 20.24 -8.24 -26.48
CA PRO A 113 19.23 -8.33 -25.43
C PRO A 113 17.91 -8.86 -26.03
N PRO A 114 17.23 -9.80 -25.35
CA PRO A 114 15.97 -10.32 -25.84
C PRO A 114 14.94 -9.19 -25.91
N PRO A 115 14.18 -9.06 -27.01
CA PRO A 115 13.18 -8.02 -27.18
C PRO A 115 12.06 -8.20 -26.15
N ILE A 116 11.83 -7.18 -25.32
CA ILE A 116 10.83 -7.19 -24.23
C ILE A 116 9.41 -7.16 -24.78
N GLN A 117 9.22 -6.53 -25.95
CA GLN A 117 7.92 -6.39 -26.60
C GLN A 117 8.02 -6.78 -28.07
N GLN A 118 7.14 -7.67 -28.52
CA GLN A 118 7.00 -8.00 -29.93
C GLN A 118 6.14 -6.93 -30.61
N MET A 119 6.68 -6.29 -31.64
CA MET A 119 5.95 -5.31 -32.44
C MET A 119 5.11 -6.02 -33.51
N GLU A 120 4.08 -6.74 -33.07
CA GLU A 120 3.10 -7.36 -33.98
C GLU A 120 1.92 -6.43 -34.28
N ASN A 121 1.65 -5.47 -33.40
CA ASN A 121 0.53 -4.54 -33.55
C ASN A 121 0.87 -3.46 -34.58
N ALA A 122 -0.06 -3.23 -35.51
CA ALA A 122 0.04 -2.16 -36.49
C ALA A 122 0.15 -0.80 -35.76
N TRP A 123 1.08 0.04 -36.21
CA TRP A 123 1.12 1.44 -35.81
C TRP A 123 -0.24 2.08 -36.15
N PRO A 124 -0.88 2.84 -35.25
CA PRO A 124 -2.16 3.48 -35.54
C PRO A 124 -2.02 4.31 -36.82
N GLN A 125 -2.77 3.91 -37.86
CA GLN A 125 -2.76 4.61 -39.14
C GLN A 125 -3.72 5.79 -39.04
N LEU A 126 -3.27 6.95 -39.52
CA LEU A 126 -4.18 8.05 -39.81
C LEU A 126 -5.15 7.57 -40.90
N THR A 127 -6.45 7.68 -40.67
CA THR A 127 -7.47 7.42 -41.71
C THR A 127 -7.34 8.49 -42.79
N VAL A 128 -6.54 8.23 -43.81
CA VAL A 128 -6.49 9.08 -44.99
C VAL A 128 -7.74 8.79 -45.81
N ALA A 129 -8.61 9.79 -45.98
CA ALA A 129 -9.74 9.69 -46.89
C ALA A 129 -9.21 9.40 -48.31
N LYS A 130 -9.79 8.42 -49.01
CA LYS A 130 -9.41 8.12 -50.39
C LYS A 130 -9.68 9.35 -51.27
N GLY A 131 -8.65 9.85 -51.94
CA GLY A 131 -8.78 10.96 -52.89
C GLY A 131 -9.45 10.50 -54.20
N PHE A 132 -10.09 11.45 -54.89
CA PHE A 132 -10.84 11.25 -56.14
C PHE A 132 -10.06 10.52 -57.26
N PHE A 133 -8.73 10.56 -57.25
CA PHE A 133 -7.89 9.90 -58.26
C PHE A 133 -7.68 8.39 -58.04
N ASP A 134 -7.88 7.87 -56.82
CA ASP A 134 -7.69 6.42 -56.52
C ASP A 134 -8.72 5.51 -57.21
N THR A 135 -9.82 6.07 -57.70
CA THR A 135 -10.88 5.32 -58.40
C THR A 135 -10.50 4.96 -59.84
N THR A 136 -9.53 5.65 -60.44
CA THR A 136 -9.18 5.47 -61.87
C THR A 136 -8.12 4.38 -62.08
N THR A 137 -7.23 4.16 -61.11
CA THR A 137 -6.20 3.10 -61.18
C THR A 137 -6.76 1.71 -60.84
N ALA A 138 -7.84 1.63 -60.05
CA ALA A 138 -8.54 0.39 -59.74
C ALA A 138 -9.36 -0.17 -60.93
N ALA A 139 -9.62 0.65 -61.97
CA ALA A 139 -10.39 0.25 -63.14
C ALA A 139 -9.55 -0.40 -64.27
N ALA A 140 -8.20 -0.31 -64.22
CA ALA A 140 -7.34 -0.75 -65.31
C ALA A 140 -6.67 -2.13 -65.11
N GLY A 141 -6.97 -2.87 -64.04
CA GLY A 141 -6.22 -4.09 -63.72
C GLY A 141 -7.00 -5.16 -62.96
N LYS A 142 -8.15 -5.62 -63.48
CA LYS A 142 -8.78 -6.88 -63.06
C LYS A 142 -8.52 -7.97 -64.10
N SER A 143 -7.56 -8.85 -63.81
CA SER A 143 -7.63 -10.25 -64.25
C SER A 143 -7.38 -11.17 -63.04
N ASN A 144 -8.44 -11.90 -62.69
CA ASN A 144 -8.55 -13.08 -61.82
C ASN A 144 -7.64 -13.25 -60.60
N VAL A 145 -8.25 -13.34 -59.42
CA VAL A 145 -8.47 -14.61 -58.68
C VAL A 145 -9.42 -14.33 -57.51
N MET A 146 -10.45 -15.18 -57.37
CA MET A 146 -11.43 -15.19 -56.26
C MET A 146 -10.76 -15.51 -54.92
N VAL A 147 -11.16 -14.84 -53.83
CA VAL A 147 -11.59 -15.49 -52.58
C VAL A 147 -12.67 -14.61 -51.94
N VAL A 148 -13.72 -15.29 -51.51
CA VAL A 148 -14.96 -14.82 -50.88
C VAL A 148 -14.70 -14.51 -49.40
N GLU A 149 -15.15 -13.36 -48.88
CA GLU A 149 -15.83 -13.29 -47.59
C GLU A 149 -16.53 -11.93 -47.36
N ASP A 150 -17.58 -12.02 -46.56
CA ASP A 150 -18.83 -11.28 -46.51
C ASP A 150 -18.81 -10.22 -45.39
N VAL A 151 -19.24 -8.99 -45.68
CA VAL A 151 -19.78 -8.03 -44.69
C VAL A 151 -20.78 -7.08 -45.37
N SER A 152 -22.06 -7.44 -45.27
CA SER A 152 -23.23 -6.54 -45.38
C SER A 152 -23.56 -6.00 -43.97
N ALA A 153 -24.08 -4.82 -43.69
CA ALA A 153 -24.48 -3.60 -44.40
C ALA A 153 -24.85 -2.55 -43.31
N MET A 154 -24.77 -1.24 -43.58
CA MET A 154 -25.83 -0.27 -43.21
C MET A 154 -25.59 1.11 -43.84
N ASP A 155 -26.68 1.64 -44.40
CA ASP A 155 -26.93 2.85 -45.21
C ASP A 155 -26.69 4.21 -44.50
N VAL A 156 -26.15 5.23 -45.20
CA VAL A 156 -26.78 6.38 -45.91
C VAL A 156 -27.41 7.47 -45.02
N ALA A 157 -26.86 8.69 -45.09
CA ALA A 157 -27.60 9.95 -45.31
C ALA A 157 -26.61 11.11 -45.57
N GLY A 158 -26.79 11.82 -46.69
CA GLY A 158 -25.98 12.94 -47.13
C GLY A 158 -26.68 14.30 -47.00
N ASP A 159 -25.85 15.32 -46.85
CA ASP A 159 -26.14 16.77 -46.80
C ASP A 159 -26.84 17.33 -48.04
N GLY A 160 -27.58 18.44 -47.84
CA GLY A 160 -28.06 19.33 -48.90
C GLY A 160 -28.22 20.76 -48.41
N TRP A 161 -27.36 21.66 -48.90
CA TRP A 161 -27.40 23.12 -48.72
C TRP A 161 -28.08 23.81 -49.92
N GLY A 162 -28.83 24.90 -49.67
CA GLY A 162 -29.26 25.86 -50.70
C GLY A 162 -30.14 27.02 -50.18
N SER A 163 -29.62 28.26 -50.33
CA SER A 163 -30.20 29.64 -50.35
C SER A 163 -31.74 29.82 -50.51
N ASP A 164 -32.40 30.93 -50.16
CA ASP A 164 -32.03 32.35 -49.86
C ASP A 164 -33.20 33.05 -49.11
N GLU A 165 -32.85 34.15 -48.43
CA GLU A 165 -33.57 35.39 -48.01
C GLU A 165 -35.12 35.51 -47.99
N GLU A 166 -35.67 36.02 -46.87
CA GLU A 166 -36.45 37.29 -46.80
C GLU A 166 -36.79 37.68 -45.34
N GLU A 167 -36.57 38.96 -45.00
CA GLU A 167 -36.88 39.63 -43.72
C GLU A 167 -38.39 39.76 -43.45
N LYS A 168 -38.78 39.74 -42.16
CA LYS A 168 -39.78 40.67 -41.60
C LYS A 168 -39.68 40.74 -40.07
N VAL A 169 -39.37 41.94 -39.58
CA VAL A 169 -39.43 42.37 -38.18
C VAL A 169 -40.85 42.85 -37.91
N GLU A 170 -41.51 42.30 -36.88
CA GLU A 170 -42.63 42.95 -36.19
C GLU A 170 -42.30 42.98 -34.69
N VAL A 171 -42.29 44.19 -34.14
CA VAL A 171 -42.14 44.50 -32.71
C VAL A 171 -43.53 44.77 -32.17
N GLU A 172 -43.96 44.04 -31.15
CA GLU A 172 -45.02 44.47 -30.23
C GLU A 172 -44.54 44.26 -28.79
N ASP A 173 -44.53 45.37 -28.05
CA ASP A 173 -44.23 45.51 -26.63
C ASP A 173 -45.26 44.80 -25.74
N GLY A 174 -44.78 44.28 -24.61
CA GLY A 174 -45.61 43.76 -23.52
C GLY A 174 -44.78 43.40 -22.30
N ASP A 175 -44.52 44.40 -21.45
CA ASP A 175 -43.94 44.31 -20.11
C ASP A 175 -44.58 43.20 -19.25
N GLU A 176 -43.77 42.35 -18.60
CA GLU A 176 -43.93 42.01 -17.17
C GLU A 176 -42.55 41.71 -16.54
N GLU A 177 -42.22 42.51 -15.53
CA GLU A 177 -40.98 42.55 -14.75
C GLU A 177 -40.63 41.20 -14.08
N ALA A 178 -39.56 40.55 -14.55
CA ALA A 178 -38.78 39.62 -13.73
C ALA A 178 -37.54 40.38 -13.23
N GLY A 179 -37.59 40.91 -12.02
CA GLY A 179 -36.49 41.62 -11.38
C GLY A 179 -35.24 40.74 -11.27
N TRP A 180 -34.18 41.11 -11.97
CA TRP A 180 -32.87 40.52 -11.82
C TRP A 180 -32.21 41.19 -10.62
N ASP A 181 -32.08 40.45 -9.54
CA ASP A 181 -31.26 40.78 -8.37
C ASP A 181 -29.79 40.77 -8.82
N VAL A 182 -29.34 41.88 -9.40
CA VAL A 182 -27.94 42.10 -9.78
C VAL A 182 -27.25 42.62 -8.53
N ASP A 183 -26.69 41.71 -7.74
CA ASP A 183 -25.68 42.07 -6.74
C ASP A 183 -24.57 42.86 -7.44
N ASP A 184 -24.39 44.11 -7.01
CA ASP A 184 -23.45 45.12 -7.51
C ASP A 184 -21.97 44.76 -7.24
N GLU A 185 -21.51 43.60 -7.72
CA GLU A 185 -20.09 43.29 -7.94
C GLU A 185 -19.93 42.78 -9.37
N ILE A 186 -19.78 43.72 -10.30
CA ILE A 186 -19.24 43.45 -11.64
C ILE A 186 -17.82 42.93 -11.45
N GLU A 187 -17.65 41.61 -11.36
CA GLU A 187 -16.35 40.95 -11.49
C GLU A 187 -15.82 41.29 -12.89
N LEU A 188 -14.88 42.23 -12.93
CA LEU A 188 -14.18 42.62 -14.15
C LEU A 188 -13.56 41.36 -14.78
N PRO A 189 -13.82 41.09 -16.08
CA PRO A 189 -13.17 39.98 -16.78
C PRO A 189 -11.66 40.08 -16.58
N PRO A 190 -10.97 38.95 -16.31
CA PRO A 190 -9.54 38.93 -15.96
C PRO A 190 -8.59 39.49 -17.03
N GLU A 191 -9.13 39.90 -18.18
CA GLU A 191 -8.43 40.64 -19.23
C GLU A 191 -8.14 42.10 -18.83
N LEU A 192 -8.91 42.72 -17.92
CA LEU A 192 -8.75 44.14 -17.56
C LEU A 192 -7.86 44.40 -16.33
N GLU A 193 -7.63 43.40 -15.46
CA GLU A 193 -6.73 43.52 -14.29
C GLU A 193 -5.24 43.33 -14.64
N GLY A 194 -4.92 42.83 -15.84
CA GLY A 194 -3.54 42.60 -16.30
C GLY A 194 -2.76 43.86 -16.75
N ALA A 195 -3.38 45.04 -16.74
CA ALA A 195 -2.82 46.27 -17.32
C ALA A 195 -2.22 47.25 -16.29
N LEU A 196 -1.55 46.75 -15.24
CA LEU A 196 -0.63 47.55 -14.41
C LEU A 196 0.79 46.97 -14.50
N PRO A 197 1.82 47.81 -14.77
CA PRO A 197 3.07 47.33 -15.34
C PRO A 197 3.98 46.74 -14.26
N SER A 198 3.95 45.42 -14.07
CA SER A 198 5.16 44.69 -13.67
C SER A 198 5.89 44.31 -14.94
N GLY A 199 7.01 45.00 -15.16
CA GLY A 199 7.76 45.00 -16.40
C GLY A 199 8.18 43.61 -16.87
N ALA A 200 7.64 43.23 -18.02
CA ALA A 200 8.34 42.59 -19.13
C ALA A 200 7.35 42.49 -20.31
N SER A 201 7.06 43.61 -20.96
CA SER A 201 6.41 43.62 -22.27
C SER A 201 7.41 43.07 -23.30
N ILE A 202 7.35 41.76 -23.56
CA ILE A 202 7.98 41.17 -24.73
C ILE A 202 6.99 41.35 -25.87
N SER A 203 7.32 42.29 -26.76
CA SER A 203 6.79 42.43 -28.10
C SER A 203 6.76 41.07 -28.80
N GLY A 204 5.67 40.78 -29.51
CA GLY A 204 5.43 39.50 -30.18
C GLY A 204 6.64 38.93 -30.92
N GLU A 205 7.13 37.81 -30.41
CA GLU A 205 7.88 36.81 -31.17
C GLU A 205 7.04 35.53 -31.17
N GLU A 206 6.48 35.19 -32.34
CA GLU A 206 5.94 33.86 -32.59
C GLU A 206 7.07 32.84 -32.34
N GLY A 207 6.94 32.04 -31.28
CA GLY A 207 7.86 30.93 -30.99
C GLY A 207 8.42 30.85 -29.57
N TYR A 208 8.14 31.80 -28.68
CA TYR A 208 8.62 31.72 -27.29
C TYR A 208 7.76 30.76 -26.44
N TYR A 209 8.21 29.51 -26.30
CA TYR A 209 7.56 28.53 -25.41
C TYR A 209 8.02 28.73 -23.96
N VAL A 210 7.09 29.10 -23.08
CA VAL A 210 7.30 29.09 -21.63
C VAL A 210 6.79 27.76 -21.07
N PRO A 211 7.64 26.93 -20.43
CA PRO A 211 7.18 25.69 -19.80
C PRO A 211 6.21 26.01 -18.65
N PRO A 212 5.08 25.29 -18.53
CA PRO A 212 4.09 25.56 -17.49
C PRO A 212 4.68 25.25 -16.10
N PRO A 213 4.36 26.06 -15.07
CA PRO A 213 4.76 25.78 -13.72
C PRO A 213 4.10 24.50 -13.19
N ARG A 214 4.77 23.81 -12.26
CA ARG A 214 4.22 22.60 -11.64
C ARG A 214 3.03 22.98 -10.76
N GLY A 215 1.88 22.34 -11.01
CA GLY A 215 0.73 22.42 -10.12
C GLY A 215 0.99 21.71 -8.78
N HIS A 216 0.19 22.04 -7.77
CA HIS A 216 0.24 21.37 -6.48
C HIS A 216 -0.23 19.92 -6.59
N PRO A 217 0.50 18.94 -6.02
CA PRO A 217 0.04 17.57 -6.01
C PRO A 217 -1.18 17.40 -5.08
N PRO A 218 -2.12 16.48 -5.39
CA PRO A 218 -3.28 16.23 -4.55
C PRO A 218 -2.94 15.91 -3.08
N SER A 219 -1.82 15.23 -2.84
CA SER A 219 -1.34 14.92 -1.49
C SER A 219 -1.05 16.17 -0.65
N GLN A 220 -0.54 17.25 -1.24
CA GLN A 220 -0.29 18.50 -0.52
C GLN A 220 -1.62 19.16 -0.11
N MET A 221 -2.66 19.03 -0.93
CA MET A 221 -3.99 19.55 -0.62
C MET A 221 -4.61 18.81 0.58
N TRP A 222 -4.41 17.49 0.70
CA TRP A 222 -4.90 16.70 1.84
C TRP A 222 -4.38 17.21 3.19
N ALA A 223 -3.08 17.51 3.26
CA ALA A 223 -2.45 18.04 4.46
C ALA A 223 -2.88 19.48 4.80
N SER A 224 -3.40 20.24 3.82
CA SER A 224 -3.90 21.60 4.07
C SER A 224 -5.36 21.61 4.56
N LYS A 225 -6.15 20.62 4.16
CA LYS A 225 -7.61 20.58 4.42
C LYS A 225 -8.00 19.73 5.60
N SER A 226 -7.19 18.73 5.93
CA SER A 226 -7.45 17.86 7.07
C SER A 226 -6.64 18.28 8.29
N GLN A 227 -7.17 17.98 9.47
CA GLN A 227 -6.48 18.06 10.76
C GLN A 227 -6.37 16.65 11.40
N LEU A 228 -6.68 15.61 10.63
CA LEU A 228 -6.59 14.21 11.04
C LEU A 228 -5.18 13.68 10.76
N ALA A 229 -4.54 13.07 11.76
CA ALA A 229 -3.18 12.56 11.62
C ALA A 229 -3.01 11.59 10.44
N ILE A 230 -4.00 10.71 10.19
CA ILE A 230 -3.98 9.74 9.10
C ILE A 230 -3.91 10.39 7.71
N ASP A 231 -4.63 11.50 7.50
CA ASP A 231 -4.65 12.18 6.20
C ASP A 231 -3.27 12.78 5.88
N HIS A 232 -2.53 13.25 6.89
CA HIS A 232 -1.16 13.75 6.75
C HIS A 232 -0.15 12.63 6.50
N ILE A 233 -0.36 11.45 7.10
CA ILE A 233 0.45 10.26 6.83
C ILE A 233 0.25 9.80 5.38
N LEU A 234 -1.00 9.74 4.93
CA LEU A 234 -1.36 9.38 3.55
C LEU A 234 -0.84 10.42 2.54
N ALA A 235 -0.75 11.68 2.92
CA ALA A 235 -0.10 12.74 2.13
C ALA A 235 1.44 12.60 2.03
N GLY A 236 2.07 11.77 2.87
CA GLY A 236 3.53 11.66 2.99
C GLY A 236 4.17 12.77 3.82
N SER A 237 3.39 13.62 4.48
CA SER A 237 3.88 14.71 5.33
C SER A 237 3.99 14.25 6.79
N PHE A 238 4.95 13.34 7.06
CA PHE A 238 5.11 12.72 8.38
C PHE A 238 5.40 13.70 9.50
N GLU A 239 6.11 14.81 9.22
CA GLU A 239 6.40 15.82 10.23
C GLU A 239 5.11 16.49 10.72
N SER A 240 4.22 16.88 9.80
CA SER A 240 2.94 17.48 10.16
C SER A 240 2.03 16.49 10.90
N ALA A 241 2.01 15.22 10.49
CA ALA A 241 1.28 14.17 11.20
C ALA A 241 1.82 13.97 12.63
N ALA A 242 3.15 14.01 12.80
CA ALA A 242 3.79 13.88 14.11
C ALA A 242 3.44 15.05 15.03
N ARG A 243 3.42 16.30 14.52
CA ARG A 243 2.96 17.46 15.30
C ARG A 243 1.51 17.30 15.74
N LEU A 244 0.61 16.87 14.84
CA LEU A 244 -0.79 16.63 15.20
C LEU A 244 -0.93 15.57 16.30
N LEU A 245 -0.24 14.42 16.19
CA LEU A 245 -0.27 13.38 17.23
C LEU A 245 0.37 13.84 18.55
N HIS A 246 1.39 14.70 18.48
CA HIS A 246 2.01 15.30 19.65
C HIS A 246 1.05 16.22 20.41
N ASP A 247 0.28 17.05 19.69
CA ASP A 247 -0.62 18.05 20.29
C ASP A 247 -1.98 17.47 20.70
N GLN A 248 -2.52 16.55 19.90
CA GLN A 248 -3.81 15.92 20.15
C GLN A 248 -3.71 14.84 21.25
N VAL A 249 -2.67 14.01 21.16
CA VAL A 249 -2.61 12.76 21.92
C VAL A 249 -1.34 12.63 22.78
N GLY A 250 -0.44 13.62 22.73
CA GLY A 250 0.73 13.68 23.59
C GLY A 250 1.86 12.70 23.21
N VAL A 251 1.94 12.30 21.94
CA VAL A 251 2.97 11.38 21.44
C VAL A 251 4.34 12.06 21.44
N VAL A 252 5.34 11.40 22.04
CA VAL A 252 6.74 11.86 22.08
C VAL A 252 7.67 10.83 21.46
N ASN A 253 7.43 9.55 21.69
CA ASN A 253 8.20 8.47 21.08
C ASN A 253 7.46 7.91 19.86
N PHE A 254 8.00 8.15 18.67
CA PHE A 254 7.41 7.73 17.39
C PHE A 254 7.99 6.42 16.84
N GLU A 255 8.98 5.79 17.51
CA GLU A 255 9.57 4.53 17.03
C GLU A 255 8.51 3.43 16.79
N PRO A 256 7.53 3.20 17.69
CA PRO A 256 6.48 2.19 17.47
C PRO A 256 5.50 2.54 16.34
N TYR A 257 5.45 3.80 15.91
CA TYR A 257 4.58 4.26 14.83
C TYR A 257 5.17 4.03 13.44
N LYS A 258 6.46 3.71 13.33
CA LYS A 258 7.19 3.60 12.06
C LYS A 258 6.53 2.63 11.07
N GLU A 259 6.18 1.42 11.53
CA GLU A 259 5.54 0.41 10.68
C GLU A 259 4.14 0.86 10.24
N LEU A 260 3.36 1.45 11.15
CA LEU A 260 2.02 1.97 10.83
C LEU A 260 2.09 3.11 9.83
N PHE A 261 3.04 4.04 9.98
CA PHE A 261 3.20 5.18 9.07
C PHE A 261 3.60 4.75 7.67
N LEU A 262 4.60 3.86 7.56
CA LEU A 262 5.06 3.35 6.28
C LEU A 262 3.98 2.50 5.59
N SER A 263 3.29 1.66 6.36
CA SER A 263 2.17 0.85 5.84
C SER A 263 1.02 1.74 5.38
N SER A 264 0.59 2.73 6.15
CA SER A 264 -0.46 3.65 5.71
C SER A 264 -0.03 4.40 4.45
N TYR A 265 1.20 4.93 4.40
CA TYR A 265 1.70 5.64 3.23
C TYR A 265 1.77 4.77 1.97
N SER A 266 2.13 3.47 2.08
CA SER A 266 2.21 2.59 0.91
C SER A 266 0.87 2.38 0.21
N HIS A 267 -0.25 2.50 0.91
CA HIS A 267 -1.59 2.34 0.35
C HIS A 267 -2.25 3.67 -0.08
N SER A 268 -1.53 4.80 0.02
CA SER A 268 -2.07 6.14 -0.27
C SER A 268 -2.30 6.41 -1.76
N ARG A 269 -1.59 5.71 -2.65
CA ARG A 269 -1.56 5.98 -4.09
C ARG A 269 -1.54 4.70 -4.91
N THR A 270 -2.21 4.74 -6.06
CA THR A 270 -2.15 3.68 -7.07
C THR A 270 -1.23 4.10 -8.21
N SER A 271 -0.62 3.13 -8.89
CA SER A 271 0.30 3.36 -10.00
C SER A 271 -0.27 2.71 -11.26
N PHE A 272 -0.29 3.44 -12.37
CA PHE A 272 -0.70 2.91 -13.67
C PHE A 272 0.27 3.35 -14.78
N PRO A 273 0.53 2.50 -15.78
CA PRO A 273 1.41 2.86 -16.89
C PRO A 273 0.72 3.90 -17.79
N GLY A 274 1.46 4.94 -18.17
CA GLY A 274 1.06 5.87 -19.22
C GLY A 274 1.52 5.36 -20.58
N LEU A 275 2.47 6.06 -21.20
CA LEU A 275 3.11 5.58 -22.42
C LEU A 275 4.19 4.51 -22.11
N PRO A 276 4.40 3.54 -23.02
CA PRO A 276 5.51 2.59 -22.89
C PRO A 276 6.86 3.32 -22.75
N ASN A 277 7.76 2.76 -21.94
CA ASN A 277 9.09 3.32 -21.65
C ASN A 277 9.12 4.68 -20.93
N LEU A 278 7.98 5.17 -20.42
CA LEU A 278 7.91 6.32 -19.51
C LEU A 278 7.62 5.89 -18.05
N PRO A 279 8.00 6.71 -17.05
CA PRO A 279 7.63 6.47 -15.66
C PRO A 279 6.12 6.32 -15.49
N SER A 280 5.69 5.41 -14.62
CA SER A 280 4.28 5.23 -14.29
C SER A 280 3.69 6.48 -13.65
N LEU A 281 2.41 6.72 -13.91
CA LEU A 281 1.65 7.81 -13.32
C LEU A 281 1.05 7.35 -11.99
N PHE A 282 0.90 8.30 -11.07
CA PHE A 282 0.26 8.06 -9.78
C PHE A 282 -1.16 8.61 -9.77
N ALA A 283 -2.11 7.80 -9.30
CA ALA A 283 -3.45 8.24 -8.96
C ALA A 283 -3.62 8.27 -7.43
N TYR A 284 -4.33 9.29 -6.95
CA TYR A 284 -4.58 9.55 -5.55
C TYR A 284 -6.07 9.33 -5.26
N PRO A 285 -6.49 8.13 -4.82
CA PRO A 285 -7.89 7.83 -4.59
C PRO A 285 -8.45 8.67 -3.43
N ALA A 286 -9.63 9.25 -3.64
CA ALA A 286 -10.28 10.11 -2.67
C ALA A 286 -11.52 9.44 -2.03
N ARG A 287 -11.67 9.51 -0.70
CA ARG A 287 -12.88 9.05 0.04
C ARG A 287 -14.15 9.77 -0.43
N ASN A 288 -14.02 11.02 -0.82
CA ASN A 288 -15.10 11.86 -1.35
C ASN A 288 -15.06 11.97 -2.89
N TYR A 289 -14.68 10.92 -3.61
CA TYR A 289 -14.58 10.95 -5.08
C TYR A 289 -15.86 11.39 -5.80
N LYS A 290 -17.05 11.21 -5.20
CA LYS A 290 -18.34 11.60 -5.79
C LYS A 290 -18.62 13.11 -5.72
N THR A 291 -18.11 13.78 -4.69
CA THR A 291 -18.43 15.19 -4.40
C THR A 291 -17.22 16.10 -4.51
N ALA A 292 -16.00 15.55 -4.56
CA ALA A 292 -14.78 16.33 -4.61
C ALA A 292 -14.49 16.86 -6.01
N GLN A 293 -14.42 18.19 -6.13
CA GLN A 293 -13.57 18.82 -7.16
C GLN A 293 -12.08 18.57 -6.83
N LEU A 294 -11.17 18.75 -7.80
CA LEU A 294 -9.73 18.45 -7.66
C LEU A 294 -9.08 19.01 -6.38
N LYS A 295 -9.65 20.09 -5.83
CA LYS A 295 -9.18 20.77 -4.63
C LYS A 295 -9.69 20.13 -3.33
N ASP A 296 -10.79 19.40 -3.30
CA ASP A 296 -11.49 18.95 -2.07
C ASP A 296 -11.27 17.49 -1.69
N GLN A 297 -10.42 16.78 -2.42
CA GLN A 297 -10.20 15.34 -2.19
C GLN A 297 -9.61 15.04 -0.81
N LEU A 298 -9.97 13.90 -0.23
CA LEU A 298 -9.45 13.38 1.04
C LEU A 298 -9.08 11.90 0.86
N PRO A 299 -8.07 11.33 1.51
CA PRO A 299 -7.58 9.99 1.17
C PRO A 299 -8.46 8.85 1.70
N VAL A 300 -8.38 7.68 1.05
CA VAL A 300 -9.07 6.44 1.46
C VAL A 300 -8.32 5.77 2.62
N VAL A 301 -9.03 5.38 3.68
CA VAL A 301 -8.49 4.66 4.84
C VAL A 301 -8.83 3.18 4.70
N GLY A 302 -7.83 2.29 4.80
CA GLY A 302 -8.03 0.84 4.68
C GLY A 302 -8.66 0.21 5.93
N GLU A 303 -9.57 -0.73 5.74
CA GLU A 303 -10.22 -1.49 6.82
C GLU A 303 -9.22 -2.43 7.50
N ALA A 304 -9.03 -2.28 8.82
CA ALA A 304 -8.18 -3.17 9.62
C ALA A 304 -8.90 -4.50 9.89
N SER A 305 -8.52 -5.53 9.13
CA SER A 305 -9.13 -6.87 9.14
C SER A 305 -8.86 -7.68 10.42
N GLN A 306 -9.82 -8.56 10.70
CA GLN A 306 -10.04 -9.39 11.89
C GLN A 306 -8.85 -10.28 12.25
N LEU A 307 -8.28 -10.09 13.44
CA LEU A 307 -7.31 -11.02 14.03
C LEU A 307 -7.57 -11.21 15.52
N THR A 308 -8.35 -12.22 15.90
CA THR A 308 -8.26 -12.84 17.23
C THR A 308 -8.87 -14.22 17.23
N THR A 309 -8.03 -15.27 17.29
CA THR A 309 -8.30 -16.48 18.09
C THR A 309 -7.05 -17.37 18.20
N ALA A 310 -6.29 -17.20 19.29
CA ALA A 310 -5.51 -18.19 20.06
C ALA A 310 -4.47 -17.44 20.93
N ALA A 311 -4.32 -17.80 22.20
CA ALA A 311 -3.69 -16.95 23.22
C ALA A 311 -2.24 -17.33 23.59
N LYS A 312 -1.31 -16.37 23.46
CA LYS A 312 -0.14 -16.17 24.34
C LYS A 312 -0.19 -14.75 24.91
N PHE A 313 0.07 -14.57 26.22
CA PHE A 313 -0.04 -13.25 26.88
C PHE A 313 0.86 -12.18 26.25
N SER A 314 2.06 -12.55 25.78
CA SER A 314 2.99 -11.66 25.10
C SER A 314 2.47 -11.21 23.74
N GLU A 315 1.99 -12.14 22.92
CA GLU A 315 1.41 -11.86 21.59
C GLU A 315 0.13 -11.02 21.73
N ALA A 316 -0.70 -11.29 22.74
CA ALA A 316 -1.88 -10.49 23.02
C ALA A 316 -1.53 -9.04 23.40
N LEU A 317 -0.47 -8.83 24.20
CA LEU A 317 -0.01 -7.49 24.58
C LEU A 317 0.45 -6.68 23.35
N GLU A 318 1.19 -7.32 22.44
CA GLU A 318 1.61 -6.70 21.18
C GLU A 318 0.41 -6.32 20.30
N LYS A 319 -0.59 -7.20 20.20
CA LYS A 319 -1.81 -6.92 19.44
C LYS A 319 -2.64 -5.79 20.04
N PHE A 320 -2.86 -5.77 21.36
CA PHE A 320 -3.55 -4.66 22.02
C PHE A 320 -2.79 -3.35 21.88
N SER A 321 -1.46 -3.39 21.95
CA SER A 321 -0.62 -2.21 21.72
C SER A 321 -0.75 -1.71 20.28
N SER A 322 -0.72 -2.61 19.29
CA SER A 322 -0.90 -2.27 17.87
C SER A 322 -2.28 -1.63 17.61
N ILE A 323 -3.35 -2.20 18.17
CA ILE A 323 -4.71 -1.62 18.06
C ILE A 323 -4.75 -0.23 18.70
N LEU A 324 -4.17 -0.07 19.89
CA LEU A 324 -4.16 1.21 20.61
C LEU A 324 -3.46 2.31 19.79
N LEU A 325 -2.37 1.98 19.10
CA LEU A 325 -1.66 2.91 18.22
C LEU A 325 -2.40 3.18 16.91
N ALA A 326 -3.21 2.23 16.42
CA ALA A 326 -4.02 2.41 15.22
C ALA A 326 -5.25 3.31 15.44
N ILE A 327 -5.78 3.40 16.67
CA ILE A 327 -7.00 4.18 16.95
C ILE A 327 -6.86 5.67 16.58
N PRO A 328 -5.77 6.40 16.94
CA PRO A 328 -5.54 7.78 16.48
C PRO A 328 -5.44 7.94 14.96
N LEU A 329 -5.28 6.85 14.22
CA LEU A 329 -5.16 6.84 12.77
C LEU A 329 -6.48 6.49 12.07
N LEU A 330 -7.59 6.40 12.81
CA LEU A 330 -8.90 6.17 12.24
C LEU A 330 -9.50 7.47 11.69
N CYS A 331 -10.31 7.32 10.63
CA CYS A 331 -11.22 8.35 10.15
C CYS A 331 -12.64 7.84 10.30
N VAL A 332 -13.46 8.58 11.03
CA VAL A 332 -14.79 8.17 11.48
C VAL A 332 -15.82 9.23 11.12
N ASP A 333 -17.00 8.79 10.67
CA ASP A 333 -18.05 9.68 10.20
C ASP A 333 -19.08 10.00 11.30
N THR A 334 -19.42 9.04 12.16
CA THR A 334 -20.51 9.21 13.13
C THR A 334 -20.03 9.43 14.57
N LYS A 335 -20.86 10.14 15.37
CA LYS A 335 -20.60 10.31 16.81
C LYS A 335 -20.62 8.99 17.61
N GLN A 336 -21.39 8.01 17.13
CA GLN A 336 -21.46 6.69 17.77
C GLN A 336 -20.13 5.95 17.64
N GLU A 337 -19.58 5.88 16.43
CA GLU A 337 -18.27 5.28 16.16
C GLU A 337 -17.13 5.98 16.93
N ILE A 338 -17.21 7.31 17.13
CA ILE A 338 -16.26 8.03 18.01
C ILE A 338 -16.30 7.47 19.44
N THR A 339 -17.50 7.23 19.96
CA THR A 339 -17.71 6.68 21.31
C THR A 339 -17.22 5.23 21.38
N GLU A 340 -17.42 4.46 20.32
CA GLU A 340 -16.90 3.10 20.19
C GLU A 340 -15.37 3.06 20.15
N ALA A 341 -14.73 3.97 19.42
CA ALA A 341 -13.28 4.10 19.39
C ALA A 341 -12.71 4.44 20.78
N GLN A 342 -13.34 5.35 21.52
CA GLN A 342 -12.96 5.65 22.91
C GLN A 342 -13.16 4.45 23.84
N ASN A 343 -14.26 3.70 23.67
CA ASN A 343 -14.48 2.46 24.40
C ASN A 343 -13.40 1.41 24.06
N LEU A 344 -12.96 1.33 22.81
CA LEU A 344 -11.90 0.43 22.39
C LEU A 344 -10.55 0.80 23.02
N VAL A 345 -10.23 2.10 23.14
CA VAL A 345 -9.06 2.57 23.89
C VAL A 345 -9.13 2.09 25.34
N ARG A 346 -10.29 2.24 25.99
CA ARG A 346 -10.49 1.79 27.37
C ARG A 346 -10.27 0.28 27.50
N ILE A 347 -10.87 -0.52 26.61
CA ILE A 347 -10.68 -1.98 26.61
C ILE A 347 -9.19 -2.33 26.44
N CYS A 348 -8.51 -1.74 25.47
CA CYS A 348 -7.08 -2.02 25.23
C CYS A 348 -6.22 -1.63 26.44
N LYS A 349 -6.51 -0.49 27.10
CA LYS A 349 -5.86 -0.06 28.34
C LYS A 349 -6.04 -1.10 29.46
N GLU A 350 -7.27 -1.48 29.77
CA GLU A 350 -7.57 -2.39 30.88
C GLU A 350 -6.92 -3.76 30.69
N TYR A 351 -6.95 -4.30 29.46
CA TYR A 351 -6.28 -5.55 29.13
C TYR A 351 -4.76 -5.44 29.22
N THR A 352 -4.17 -4.35 28.70
CA THR A 352 -2.71 -4.19 28.69
C THR A 352 -2.17 -3.99 30.11
N VAL A 353 -2.82 -3.16 30.93
CA VAL A 353 -2.46 -2.98 32.34
C VAL A 353 -2.60 -4.30 33.09
N GLY A 354 -3.74 -4.99 32.95
CA GLY A 354 -4.00 -6.25 33.63
C GLY A 354 -3.01 -7.36 33.26
N ILE A 355 -2.74 -7.56 31.96
CA ILE A 355 -1.79 -8.57 31.49
C ILE A 355 -0.36 -8.23 31.92
N SER A 356 0.06 -6.95 31.82
CA SER A 356 1.40 -6.54 32.25
C SER A 356 1.63 -6.79 33.76
N MET A 357 0.61 -6.52 34.57
CA MET A 357 0.62 -6.78 36.00
C MET A 357 0.69 -8.29 36.32
N GLU A 358 -0.05 -9.13 35.59
CA GLU A 358 -0.01 -10.58 35.76
C GLU A 358 1.34 -11.18 35.32
N ILE A 359 1.98 -10.63 34.29
CA ILE A 359 3.34 -11.00 33.90
C ILE A 359 4.33 -10.63 35.01
N TYR A 360 4.24 -9.40 35.55
CA TYR A 360 5.07 -8.96 36.67
C TYR A 360 4.88 -9.85 37.91
N ARG A 361 3.63 -10.22 38.23
CA ARG A 361 3.31 -11.16 39.32
C ARG A 361 3.98 -12.51 39.13
N LYS A 362 4.03 -13.02 37.90
CA LYS A 362 4.68 -14.31 37.57
C LYS A 362 6.21 -14.24 37.65
N SER A 363 6.80 -13.05 37.46
CA SER A 363 8.25 -12.85 37.61
C SER A 363 8.72 -12.73 39.07
N LEU A 364 7.81 -12.51 40.03
CA LEU A 364 8.16 -12.45 41.45
C LEU A 364 8.56 -13.84 41.99
N GLY A 365 9.52 -13.86 42.91
CA GLY A 365 9.95 -15.07 43.62
C GLY A 365 8.83 -15.63 44.50
N LYS A 366 8.81 -16.95 44.71
CA LYS A 366 7.79 -17.63 45.55
C LYS A 366 8.27 -17.92 46.98
N THR A 367 9.46 -17.45 47.34
CA THR A 367 10.17 -17.92 48.53
C THR A 367 10.20 -16.89 49.65
N SER A 368 10.16 -15.60 49.33
CA SER A 368 10.18 -14.53 50.35
C SER A 368 8.75 -14.17 50.78
N GLU A 369 8.57 -13.89 52.06
CA GLU A 369 7.26 -13.53 52.60
C GLU A 369 6.76 -12.22 51.96
N SER A 370 7.64 -11.24 51.71
CA SER A 370 7.30 -9.98 51.03
C SER A 370 6.80 -10.19 49.60
N ASP A 371 7.43 -11.08 48.83
CA ASP A 371 7.01 -11.36 47.45
C ASP A 371 5.68 -12.12 47.42
N LEU A 372 5.43 -12.98 48.42
CA LEU A 372 4.16 -13.66 48.62
C LEU A 372 3.03 -12.66 48.92
N ARG A 373 3.26 -11.67 49.80
CA ARG A 373 2.30 -10.57 50.05
C ARG A 373 2.04 -9.77 48.78
N ARG A 374 3.11 -9.38 48.06
CA ARG A 374 3.01 -8.60 46.83
C ARG A 374 2.27 -9.38 45.74
N SER A 375 2.48 -10.69 45.62
CA SER A 375 1.73 -11.52 44.67
C SER A 375 0.24 -11.57 45.01
N LEU A 376 -0.13 -11.54 46.28
CA LEU A 376 -1.55 -11.51 46.69
C LEU A 376 -2.19 -10.16 46.36
N GLU A 377 -1.49 -9.05 46.64
CA GLU A 377 -1.93 -7.70 46.27
C GLU A 377 -2.18 -7.56 44.77
N LEU A 378 -1.22 -7.97 43.94
CA LEU A 378 -1.34 -7.88 42.47
C LEU A 378 -2.48 -8.75 41.95
N ALA A 379 -2.69 -9.94 42.52
CA ALA A 379 -3.81 -10.80 42.17
C ALA A 379 -5.15 -10.14 42.54
N ALA A 380 -5.22 -9.47 43.69
CA ALA A 380 -6.40 -8.75 44.15
C ALA A 380 -6.71 -7.53 43.24
N TYR A 381 -5.69 -6.74 42.88
CA TYR A 381 -5.86 -5.61 41.95
C TYR A 381 -6.34 -6.08 40.57
N PHE A 382 -5.85 -7.22 40.08
CA PHE A 382 -6.28 -7.76 38.79
C PHE A 382 -7.76 -8.16 38.76
N THR A 383 -8.40 -8.39 39.93
CA THR A 383 -9.85 -8.62 40.02
C THR A 383 -10.71 -7.37 39.76
N HIS A 384 -10.09 -6.18 39.74
CA HIS A 384 -10.75 -4.89 39.55
C HIS A 384 -10.56 -4.33 38.13
N CYS A 385 -9.76 -4.97 37.28
CA CYS A 385 -9.65 -4.60 35.86
C CYS A 385 -10.96 -4.93 35.11
N GLU A 386 -11.45 -3.98 34.31
CA GLU A 386 -12.70 -4.12 33.53
C GLU A 386 -12.47 -4.99 32.28
N LEU A 387 -12.34 -6.30 32.48
CA LEU A 387 -12.19 -7.27 31.39
C LEU A 387 -13.55 -7.84 30.95
N GLN A 388 -13.59 -8.53 29.80
CA GLN A 388 -14.75 -9.36 29.45
C GLN A 388 -15.00 -10.45 30.51
N THR A 389 -16.26 -10.81 30.71
CA THR A 389 -16.72 -11.73 31.77
C THR A 389 -15.94 -13.06 31.80
N GLY A 390 -15.64 -13.64 30.64
CA GLY A 390 -14.84 -14.87 30.53
C GLY A 390 -13.44 -14.75 31.14
N HIS A 391 -12.77 -13.61 30.96
CA HIS A 391 -11.44 -13.35 31.52
C HIS A 391 -11.51 -12.96 33.00
N GLN A 392 -12.54 -12.21 33.42
CA GLN A 392 -12.76 -11.89 34.84
C GLN A 392 -12.93 -13.15 35.70
N VAL A 393 -13.59 -14.19 35.18
CA VAL A 393 -13.70 -15.48 35.86
C VAL A 393 -12.32 -16.11 36.10
N LEU A 394 -11.40 -15.99 35.14
CA LEU A 394 -10.04 -16.54 35.27
C LEU A 394 -9.19 -15.75 36.27
N THR A 395 -9.29 -14.42 36.28
CA THR A 395 -8.55 -13.57 37.24
C THR A 395 -9.03 -13.82 38.66
N LEU A 396 -10.35 -13.84 38.88
CA LEU A 396 -10.94 -14.15 40.19
C LEU A 396 -10.61 -15.57 40.67
N ARG A 397 -10.61 -16.57 39.77
CA ARG A 397 -10.22 -17.94 40.14
C ARG A 397 -8.77 -17.99 40.61
N THR A 398 -7.89 -17.24 39.95
CA THR A 398 -6.48 -17.15 40.34
C THR A 398 -6.34 -16.44 41.69
N ALA A 399 -7.05 -15.33 41.90
CA ALA A 399 -7.07 -14.61 43.18
C ALA A 399 -7.56 -15.48 44.34
N VAL A 400 -8.66 -16.24 44.17
CA VAL A 400 -9.16 -17.19 45.18
C VAL A 400 -8.08 -18.22 45.55
N ASN A 401 -7.41 -18.80 44.56
CA ASN A 401 -6.38 -19.81 44.81
C ASN A 401 -5.15 -19.25 45.53
N VAL A 402 -4.73 -18.02 45.19
CA VAL A 402 -3.59 -17.37 45.86
C VAL A 402 -3.98 -16.96 47.28
N ALA A 403 -5.15 -16.35 47.47
CA ALA A 403 -5.65 -15.96 48.80
C ALA A 403 -5.81 -17.16 49.74
N PHE A 404 -6.35 -18.27 49.24
CA PHE A 404 -6.49 -19.50 50.02
C PHE A 404 -5.15 -20.10 50.45
N LYS A 405 -4.13 -20.07 49.57
CA LYS A 405 -2.78 -20.55 49.90
C LYS A 405 -2.06 -19.68 50.94
N MET A 406 -2.33 -18.38 50.94
CA MET A 406 -1.81 -17.42 51.94
C MET A 406 -2.64 -17.40 53.23
N LYS A 407 -3.65 -18.27 53.35
CA LYS A 407 -4.58 -18.34 54.49
C LYS A 407 -5.34 -17.02 54.76
N ASN A 408 -5.55 -16.21 53.72
CA ASN A 408 -6.44 -15.05 53.78
C ASN A 408 -7.85 -15.46 53.41
N TYR A 409 -8.55 -16.06 54.37
CA TYR A 409 -9.83 -16.72 54.12
C TYR A 409 -10.99 -15.74 53.92
N LYS A 410 -10.96 -14.55 54.54
CA LYS A 410 -12.03 -13.56 54.38
C LYS A 410 -12.02 -12.95 52.97
N LEU A 411 -10.84 -12.59 52.48
CA LEU A 411 -10.66 -12.13 51.09
C LEU A 411 -10.97 -13.24 50.08
N ALA A 412 -10.53 -14.47 50.33
CA ALA A 412 -10.83 -15.62 49.46
C ALA A 412 -12.34 -15.86 49.33
N MET A 413 -13.11 -15.69 50.41
CA MET A 413 -14.57 -15.78 50.37
C MET A 413 -15.19 -14.66 49.53
N SER A 414 -14.73 -13.41 49.68
CA SER A 414 -15.24 -12.28 48.91
C SER A 414 -15.02 -12.48 47.40
N PHE A 415 -13.79 -12.84 47.00
CA PHE A 415 -13.48 -13.19 45.60
C PHE A 415 -14.30 -14.38 45.11
N GLY A 416 -14.48 -15.41 45.93
CA GLY A 416 -15.29 -16.57 45.60
C GLY A 416 -16.75 -16.23 45.34
N ARG A 417 -17.35 -15.36 46.17
CA ARG A 417 -18.73 -14.88 45.98
C ARG A 417 -18.87 -14.05 44.71
N ARG A 418 -17.95 -13.11 44.46
CA ARG A 418 -17.90 -12.34 43.20
C ARG A 418 -17.77 -13.25 41.98
N LEU A 419 -16.94 -14.28 42.05
CA LEU A 419 -16.78 -15.25 40.98
C LEU A 419 -18.08 -16.03 40.71
N LEU A 420 -18.81 -16.43 41.75
CA LEU A 420 -20.09 -17.15 41.59
C LEU A 420 -21.17 -16.27 40.96
N ASN A 421 -21.15 -14.95 41.21
CA ASN A 421 -22.07 -14.00 40.59
C ASN A 421 -21.87 -13.87 39.06
N LEU A 422 -20.67 -14.18 38.55
CA LEU A 422 -20.38 -14.18 37.12
C LEU A 422 -20.81 -15.45 36.38
N ALA A 423 -21.52 -16.37 37.06
CA ALA A 423 -22.03 -17.63 36.51
C ALA A 423 -20.98 -18.45 35.71
N PRO A 424 -19.89 -18.91 36.35
CA PRO A 424 -18.84 -19.68 35.69
C PRO A 424 -19.33 -21.09 35.36
N ARG A 425 -18.53 -21.82 34.56
CA ARG A 425 -18.78 -23.24 34.26
C ARG A 425 -19.02 -24.06 35.54
N PRO A 426 -19.92 -25.06 35.52
CA PRO A 426 -20.37 -25.76 36.72
C PRO A 426 -19.24 -26.42 37.52
N GLU A 427 -18.21 -26.94 36.86
CA GLU A 427 -17.03 -27.52 37.53
C GLU A 427 -16.27 -26.50 38.39
N VAL A 428 -16.07 -25.28 37.86
CA VAL A 428 -15.40 -24.19 38.57
C VAL A 428 -16.27 -23.68 39.71
N ALA A 429 -17.58 -23.57 39.49
CA ALA A 429 -18.54 -23.18 40.51
C ALA A 429 -18.54 -24.15 41.71
N GLN A 430 -18.55 -25.47 41.46
CA GLN A 430 -18.49 -26.48 42.51
C GLN A 430 -17.19 -26.42 43.31
N HIS A 431 -16.05 -26.24 42.64
CA HIS A 431 -14.76 -26.09 43.31
C HIS A 431 -14.74 -24.85 44.21
N VAL A 432 -15.19 -23.70 43.70
CA VAL A 432 -15.19 -22.44 44.46
C VAL A 432 -16.15 -22.51 45.65
N ARG A 433 -17.34 -23.13 45.51
CA ARG A 433 -18.25 -23.37 46.64
C ARG A 433 -17.59 -24.20 47.75
N LYS A 434 -16.81 -25.23 47.41
CA LYS A 434 -16.05 -26.03 48.39
C LYS A 434 -14.99 -25.19 49.09
N VAL A 435 -14.27 -24.33 48.34
CA VAL A 435 -13.28 -23.42 48.90
C VAL A 435 -13.93 -22.43 49.87
N ILE A 436 -15.07 -21.84 49.51
CA ILE A 436 -15.83 -20.93 50.40
C ILE A 436 -16.24 -21.64 51.69
N LEU A 437 -16.83 -22.84 51.60
CA LEU A 437 -17.19 -23.65 52.78
C LEU A 437 -15.99 -23.97 53.69
N ALA A 438 -14.80 -24.16 53.12
CA ALA A 438 -13.58 -24.35 53.90
C ALA A 438 -13.12 -23.05 54.58
N CYS A 439 -13.26 -21.91 53.90
CA CYS A 439 -12.92 -20.59 54.44
C CYS A 439 -13.90 -20.14 55.54
N GLU A 440 -15.18 -20.50 55.45
CA GLU A 440 -16.21 -20.17 56.45
C GLU A 440 -15.92 -20.79 57.83
N LYS A 441 -15.18 -21.91 57.87
CA LYS A 441 -14.77 -22.55 59.13
C LYS A 441 -13.72 -21.74 59.90
N ASN A 442 -12.95 -20.88 59.22
CA ASN A 442 -11.94 -20.03 59.85
C ASN A 442 -11.81 -18.69 59.10
N PRO A 443 -12.73 -17.73 59.32
CA PRO A 443 -12.81 -16.49 58.54
C PRO A 443 -11.84 -15.41 59.03
N VAL A 444 -10.54 -15.74 59.13
CA VAL A 444 -9.48 -14.82 59.55
C VAL A 444 -8.51 -14.59 58.39
N ASP A 445 -8.02 -13.35 58.26
CA ASP A 445 -6.91 -13.03 57.36
C ASP A 445 -5.59 -12.99 58.15
N GLU A 446 -4.61 -13.79 57.73
CA GLU A 446 -3.30 -13.90 58.39
C GLU A 446 -2.33 -12.79 57.93
N VAL A 447 -2.48 -12.33 56.69
CA VAL A 447 -1.59 -11.35 56.05
C VAL A 447 -2.35 -10.05 55.78
N THR A 448 -1.87 -8.94 56.35
CA THR A 448 -2.36 -7.60 56.00
C THR A 448 -1.80 -7.17 54.64
N ILE A 449 -2.69 -6.76 53.74
CA ILE A 449 -2.35 -6.31 52.39
C ILE A 449 -2.89 -4.91 52.12
N THR A 450 -2.25 -4.20 51.20
CA THR A 450 -2.65 -2.84 50.79
C THR A 450 -3.79 -2.92 49.77
N TYR A 451 -4.96 -3.41 50.20
CA TYR A 451 -6.10 -3.61 49.33
C TYR A 451 -7.40 -3.38 50.08
N ASP A 452 -8.30 -2.62 49.46
CA ASP A 452 -9.62 -2.33 50.00
C ASP A 452 -10.65 -2.61 48.89
N GLU A 453 -11.59 -3.50 49.19
CA GLU A 453 -12.64 -3.95 48.25
C GLU A 453 -13.76 -2.93 48.08
N HIS A 454 -13.99 -2.07 49.08
CA HIS A 454 -15.14 -1.17 49.12
C HIS A 454 -14.81 0.22 48.58
N ASN A 455 -13.52 0.56 48.49
CA ASN A 455 -13.06 1.85 48.00
C ASN A 455 -12.56 1.74 46.54
N PRO A 456 -13.25 2.37 45.56
CA PRO A 456 -12.80 2.38 44.17
C PRO A 456 -11.40 2.96 44.01
N PHE A 457 -10.57 2.29 43.22
CA PHE A 457 -9.20 2.72 42.94
C PHE A 457 -8.83 2.50 41.46
N SER A 458 -7.93 3.36 40.97
CA SER A 458 -7.22 3.19 39.71
C SER A 458 -5.88 2.50 39.96
N ILE A 459 -5.38 1.68 39.03
CA ILE A 459 -4.08 1.01 39.20
C ILE A 459 -2.99 1.86 38.54
N CYS A 460 -1.92 2.16 39.27
CA CYS A 460 -0.73 2.76 38.68
C CYS A 460 -0.08 1.80 37.68
N ALA A 461 -0.02 2.18 36.41
CA ALA A 461 0.41 1.29 35.34
C ALA A 461 1.92 0.95 35.33
N LYS A 462 2.73 1.57 36.20
CA LYS A 462 4.18 1.28 36.33
C LYS A 462 4.54 0.62 37.66
N SER A 463 4.10 1.18 38.79
CA SER A 463 4.40 0.62 40.11
C SER A 463 3.40 -0.45 40.57
N TYR A 464 2.25 -0.57 39.88
CA TYR A 464 1.14 -1.47 40.23
C TYR A 464 0.65 -1.26 41.68
N VAL A 465 0.54 -0.01 42.10
CA VAL A 465 -0.02 0.40 43.39
C VAL A 465 -1.42 0.99 43.16
N PRO A 466 -2.40 0.72 44.05
CA PRO A 466 -3.74 1.27 43.94
C PRO A 466 -3.75 2.76 44.31
N ILE A 467 -4.39 3.54 43.45
CA ILE A 467 -4.63 4.97 43.62
C ILE A 467 -6.11 5.12 43.97
N TYR A 468 -6.41 5.22 45.26
CA TYR A 468 -7.77 5.40 45.75
C TYR A 468 -8.36 6.74 45.33
N ARG A 469 -9.69 6.76 45.14
CA ARG A 469 -10.42 7.96 44.74
C ARG A 469 -10.14 9.14 45.70
N GLY A 470 -9.80 10.29 45.14
CA GLY A 470 -9.46 11.51 45.88
C GLY A 470 -7.96 11.75 46.09
N LYS A 471 -7.10 10.75 45.83
CA LYS A 471 -5.65 10.97 45.74
C LYS A 471 -5.29 11.59 44.38
N PRO A 472 -4.22 12.40 44.30
CA PRO A 472 -3.78 12.95 43.03
C PRO A 472 -3.35 11.84 42.08
N GLU A 473 -3.92 11.80 40.89
CA GLU A 473 -3.54 10.90 39.80
C GLU A 473 -3.18 11.68 38.55
N VAL A 474 -2.26 11.12 37.75
CA VAL A 474 -1.86 11.68 36.46
C VAL A 474 -2.17 10.64 35.40
N THR A 475 -2.85 11.03 34.33
CA THR A 475 -3.28 10.12 33.28
C THR A 475 -2.45 10.27 32.01
N CYS A 476 -2.41 9.20 31.23
CA CYS A 476 -1.87 9.24 29.87
C CYS A 476 -2.92 9.83 28.91
N PRO A 477 -2.58 10.84 28.09
CA PRO A 477 -3.52 11.48 27.17
C PRO A 477 -4.05 10.55 26.06
N LEU A 478 -3.28 9.52 25.68
CA LEU A 478 -3.68 8.53 24.68
C LEU A 478 -4.55 7.40 25.26
N CYS A 479 -3.98 6.65 26.19
CA CYS A 479 -4.60 5.40 26.66
C CYS A 479 -5.42 5.56 27.93
N GLY A 480 -5.37 6.71 28.60
CA GLY A 480 -6.06 6.90 29.89
C GLY A 480 -5.50 6.05 31.04
N ALA A 481 -4.28 5.51 30.91
CA ALA A 481 -3.61 4.81 32.00
C ALA A 481 -3.28 5.78 33.14
N SER A 482 -3.66 5.43 34.38
CA SER A 482 -3.38 6.22 35.57
C SER A 482 -1.97 5.93 36.11
N TYR A 483 -1.35 6.97 36.65
CA TYR A 483 -0.03 6.96 37.27
C TYR A 483 -0.03 7.79 38.56
N VAL A 484 0.86 7.42 39.48
CA VAL A 484 1.20 8.24 40.63
C VAL A 484 1.92 9.51 40.14
N PRO A 485 1.73 10.69 40.77
CA PRO A 485 2.29 11.97 40.31
C PRO A 485 3.81 11.98 40.12
N GLU A 486 4.54 11.11 40.83
CA GLU A 486 5.99 10.92 40.70
C GLU A 486 6.43 10.53 39.28
N PHE A 487 5.54 9.93 38.49
CA PHE A 487 5.83 9.50 37.12
C PHE A 487 5.38 10.50 36.04
N LYS A 488 5.00 11.73 36.43
CA LYS A 488 4.66 12.79 35.46
C LYS A 488 5.88 13.09 34.57
N GLY A 489 5.64 13.21 33.27
CA GLY A 489 6.67 13.52 32.28
C GLY A 489 7.43 12.31 31.71
N ILE A 490 7.22 11.11 32.24
CA ILE A 490 7.81 9.87 31.71
C ILE A 490 6.98 9.35 30.52
N THR A 491 7.61 8.63 29.60
CA THR A 491 6.91 7.87 28.56
C THR A 491 6.05 6.76 29.18
N CYS A 492 4.78 6.71 28.80
CA CYS A 492 3.81 5.74 29.29
C CYS A 492 4.27 4.29 29.07
N ALA A 493 4.27 3.46 30.11
CA ALA A 493 4.67 2.04 30.02
C ALA A 493 3.67 1.19 29.20
N ILE A 494 2.43 1.65 29.10
CA ILE A 494 1.34 0.95 28.39
C ILE A 494 1.38 1.23 26.90
N CYS A 495 1.20 2.48 26.49
CA CYS A 495 1.20 2.83 25.07
C CYS A 495 2.61 3.01 24.48
N ARG A 496 3.66 3.15 25.31
CA ARG A 496 5.08 3.33 24.92
C ARG A 496 5.40 4.57 24.08
N VAL A 497 4.40 5.35 23.70
CA VAL A 497 4.52 6.49 22.77
C VAL A 497 4.24 7.84 23.43
N SER A 498 3.26 7.91 24.34
CA SER A 498 2.77 9.18 24.90
C SER A 498 3.43 9.54 26.22
N GLN A 499 3.55 10.85 26.48
CA GLN A 499 4.07 11.37 27.75
C GLN A 499 2.96 11.47 28.80
N VAL A 500 3.22 10.95 30.00
CA VAL A 500 2.26 10.93 31.10
C VAL A 500 2.05 12.34 31.66
N GLY A 501 0.80 12.79 31.73
CA GLY A 501 0.43 14.10 32.28
C GLY A 501 0.76 15.29 31.40
N LYS A 502 0.92 15.07 30.09
CA LYS A 502 1.03 16.14 29.12
C LYS A 502 -0.38 16.66 28.77
N ASP A 503 -0.54 17.98 28.74
CA ASP A 503 -1.77 18.61 28.30
C ASP A 503 -1.94 18.40 26.80
N SER A 504 -3.10 17.91 26.38
CA SER A 504 -3.40 17.62 24.98
C SER A 504 -4.84 17.99 24.63
N VAL A 505 -5.07 18.26 23.35
CA VAL A 505 -6.41 18.65 22.84
C VAL A 505 -7.42 17.51 22.95
N GLY A 506 -6.93 16.26 23.01
CA GLY A 506 -7.71 15.04 23.02
C GLY A 506 -7.74 14.36 21.65
N LEU A 507 -8.18 13.10 21.63
CA LEU A 507 -8.26 12.28 20.43
C LEU A 507 -9.11 12.95 19.33
N ARG A 508 -8.54 13.09 18.13
CA ARG A 508 -9.22 13.60 16.93
C ARG A 508 -9.20 12.56 15.81
N ILE A 509 -10.37 11.99 15.54
CA ILE A 509 -10.56 10.90 14.55
C ILE A 509 -11.74 11.16 13.59
N SER A 510 -12.38 12.33 13.69
CA SER A 510 -13.50 12.71 12.83
C SER A 510 -13.45 14.20 12.51
N SER A 511 -13.85 14.56 11.28
CA SER A 511 -14.00 15.95 10.86
C SER A 511 -15.01 16.72 11.72
N MET A 512 -16.01 16.04 12.30
CA MET A 512 -17.03 16.66 13.16
C MET A 512 -16.48 17.25 14.46
N MET A 513 -15.26 16.86 14.86
CA MET A 513 -14.62 17.37 16.07
C MET A 513 -13.96 18.75 15.88
N PHE A 514 -13.92 19.23 14.63
CA PHE A 514 -13.42 20.55 14.26
C PHE A 514 -14.64 21.39 13.86
N ARG A 515 -15.25 22.06 14.85
CA ARG A 515 -16.35 23.01 14.67
C ARG A 515 -15.94 24.35 15.23
#